data_AF-A0A6H0WS63-F1
#
_entry.id   AF-A0A6H0WS63-F1
#
_cell.length_a   1.000
_cell.length_b   1.000
_cell.length_c   1.000
_cell.angle_alpha   90.00
_cell.angle_beta   90.00
_cell.angle_gamma   90.00
#
_symmetry.space_group_name_H-M   'P 1'
#
loop_
_entity.id
_entity.type
_entity.pdbx_description
1 polymer ?
#
loop_
_entity_poly.entity_id
_entity_poly.type
_entity_poly.pdbx_seq_one_letter_code
_entity_poly.pdbx_strand_id
1 'polypeptide(L)'
;MIKFFEYNWQVRDQWFAWCHQLTTEELLKNRLGGVKNILYTLFHIIDVEYSWIRAIQGKEDISVQFADYQTLNKVKSLSNTFRSEIIDVLETHSDQIKDELVSVPWEKSVLYTRDEILHHIIAHEIHHIGQLSVWARELKVSPVSASFIGRTLKPIHSY
;
A
#
# COMPACT_ATOMS: atom_id res chain seq x y z
N MET A 1 14.38 -1.58 6.95
CA MET A 1 12.97 -1.75 6.53
C MET A 1 12.73 -1.62 5.02
N ILE A 2 13.57 -0.89 4.27
CA ILE A 2 13.43 -0.66 2.81
C ILE A 2 13.11 -1.91 1.98
N LYS A 3 13.73 -3.06 2.26
CA LYS A 3 13.46 -4.32 1.55
C LYS A 3 12.00 -4.77 1.60
N PHE A 4 11.27 -4.46 2.67
CA PHE A 4 9.84 -4.75 2.75
C PHE A 4 9.00 -3.84 1.85
N PHE A 5 9.36 -2.56 1.71
CA PHE A 5 8.72 -1.66 0.76
C PHE A 5 8.96 -2.11 -0.69
N GLU A 6 10.21 -2.45 -1.04
CA GLU A 6 10.55 -3.01 -2.36
C GLU A 6 9.71 -4.26 -2.67
N TYR A 7 9.63 -5.19 -1.71
CA TYR A 7 8.82 -6.39 -1.81
C TYR A 7 7.32 -6.07 -2.00
N ASN A 8 6.77 -5.24 -1.12
CA ASN A 8 5.35 -4.88 -1.12
C ASN A 8 4.97 -4.22 -2.44
N TRP A 9 5.74 -3.25 -2.93
CA TRP A 9 5.46 -2.57 -4.19
C TRP A 9 5.53 -3.50 -5.40
N GLN A 10 6.51 -4.42 -5.45
CA GLN A 10 6.56 -5.43 -6.51
C GLN A 10 5.34 -6.35 -6.48
N VAL A 11 4.93 -6.81 -5.30
CA VAL A 11 3.75 -7.66 -5.15
C VAL A 11 2.47 -6.90 -5.52
N ARG A 12 2.31 -5.65 -5.08
CA ARG A 12 1.20 -4.77 -5.45
C ARG A 12 1.13 -4.54 -6.95
N ASP A 13 2.27 -4.31 -7.60
CA ASP A 13 2.33 -4.14 -9.06
C ASP A 13 1.94 -5.43 -9.81
N GLN A 14 2.32 -6.59 -9.28
CA GLN A 14 1.85 -7.89 -9.80
C GLN A 14 0.35 -8.10 -9.58
N TRP A 15 -0.23 -7.60 -8.46
CA TRP A 15 -1.67 -7.63 -8.23
C TRP A 15 -2.43 -6.70 -9.17
N PHE A 16 -1.89 -5.52 -9.49
CA PHE A 16 -2.44 -4.68 -10.56
C PHE A 16 -2.44 -5.41 -11.90
N ALA A 17 -1.33 -6.09 -12.25
CA ALA A 17 -1.26 -6.90 -13.46
C ALA A 17 -2.30 -8.04 -13.44
N TRP A 18 -2.44 -8.73 -12.31
CA TRP A 18 -3.41 -9.79 -12.08
C TRP A 18 -4.86 -9.28 -12.23
N CYS A 19 -5.16 -8.05 -11.82
CA CYS A 19 -6.50 -7.47 -11.90
C CYS A 19 -6.97 -7.20 -13.34
N HIS A 20 -6.07 -7.10 -14.34
CA HIS A 20 -6.47 -6.86 -15.74
C HIS A 20 -7.30 -8.00 -16.34
N GLN A 21 -7.28 -9.20 -15.75
CA GLN A 21 -8.12 -10.31 -16.21
C GLN A 21 -9.57 -10.21 -15.71
N LEU A 22 -9.86 -9.32 -14.77
CA LEU A 22 -11.17 -9.16 -14.16
C LEU A 22 -11.94 -7.98 -14.78
N THR A 23 -13.25 -8.11 -14.81
CA THR A 23 -14.15 -7.01 -15.15
C THR A 23 -14.20 -5.98 -14.01
N THR A 24 -14.57 -4.74 -14.34
CA THR A 24 -14.81 -3.69 -13.32
C THR A 24 -15.86 -4.13 -12.29
N GLU A 25 -16.88 -4.86 -12.72
CA GLU A 25 -17.90 -5.42 -11.82
C GLU A 25 -17.29 -6.39 -10.82
N GLU A 26 -16.46 -7.34 -11.25
CA GLU A 26 -15.79 -8.30 -10.35
C GLU A 26 -14.81 -7.63 -9.38
N LEU A 27 -14.13 -6.57 -9.83
CA LEU A 27 -13.22 -5.76 -9.04
C LEU A 27 -13.95 -4.99 -7.93
N LEU A 28 -15.16 -4.49 -8.21
CA LEU A 28 -15.99 -3.73 -7.28
C LEU A 28 -16.98 -4.59 -6.48
N LYS A 29 -17.13 -5.87 -6.82
CA LYS A 29 -18.03 -6.80 -6.12
C LYS A 29 -17.63 -6.95 -4.65
N ASN A 30 -18.57 -6.67 -3.75
CA ASN A 30 -18.41 -6.88 -2.32
C ASN A 30 -18.33 -8.38 -1.98
N ARG A 31 -17.42 -8.68 -1.05
CA ARG A 31 -17.05 -10.00 -0.53
C ARG A 31 -16.93 -9.92 0.99
N LEU A 32 -16.86 -11.07 1.64
CA LEU A 32 -16.59 -11.15 3.07
C LEU A 32 -15.09 -10.96 3.35
N GLY A 33 -14.78 -10.30 4.47
CA GLY A 33 -13.42 -9.97 4.90
C GLY A 33 -12.97 -8.55 4.51
N GLY A 34 -12.01 -8.03 5.27
CA GLY A 34 -11.35 -6.75 5.01
C GLY A 34 -12.28 -5.59 4.67
N VAL A 35 -11.86 -4.79 3.70
CA VAL A 35 -12.61 -3.65 3.14
C VAL A 35 -13.52 -4.05 1.96
N LYS A 36 -13.94 -5.31 1.93
CA LYS A 36 -15.02 -5.87 1.08
C LYS A 36 -14.75 -6.09 -0.41
N ASN A 37 -14.01 -5.25 -1.14
CA ASN A 37 -13.80 -5.49 -2.58
C ASN A 37 -12.34 -5.29 -3.01
N ILE A 38 -11.97 -5.86 -4.17
CA ILE A 38 -10.59 -5.97 -4.63
C ILE A 38 -10.02 -4.59 -4.96
N LEU A 39 -10.76 -3.77 -5.72
CA LEU A 39 -10.26 -2.46 -6.14
C LEU A 39 -10.09 -1.52 -4.95
N TYR A 40 -11.07 -1.51 -4.04
CA TYR A 40 -11.00 -0.70 -2.84
C TYR A 40 -9.91 -1.17 -1.88
N THR A 41 -9.61 -2.48 -1.84
CA THR A 41 -8.48 -2.99 -1.03
C THR A 41 -7.16 -2.43 -1.55
N LEU A 42 -6.93 -2.43 -2.87
CA LEU A 42 -5.73 -1.83 -3.46
C LEU A 42 -5.67 -0.31 -3.20
N PHE A 43 -6.80 0.39 -3.37
CA PHE A 43 -6.91 1.81 -3.06
C PHE A 43 -6.57 2.09 -1.59
N HIS A 44 -7.18 1.35 -0.66
CA HIS A 44 -7.01 1.50 0.78
C HIS A 44 -5.56 1.30 1.23
N ILE A 45 -4.86 0.31 0.67
CA ILE A 45 -3.43 0.09 0.92
C ILE A 45 -2.63 1.35 0.56
N ILE A 46 -2.87 1.89 -0.63
CA ILE A 46 -2.13 3.06 -1.16
C ILE A 46 -2.43 4.31 -0.36
N ASP A 47 -3.70 4.52 -0.02
CA ASP A 47 -4.19 5.63 0.78
C ASP A 47 -3.54 5.64 2.17
N VAL A 48 -3.63 4.51 2.89
CA VAL A 48 -3.02 4.37 4.24
C VAL A 48 -1.50 4.50 4.20
N GLU A 49 -0.82 3.86 3.26
CA GLU A 49 0.64 4.00 3.08
C GLU A 49 1.02 5.48 2.93
N TYR A 50 0.33 6.20 2.06
CA TYR A 50 0.65 7.59 1.77
C TYR A 50 0.31 8.53 2.94
N SER A 51 -0.85 8.39 3.58
CA SER A 51 -1.24 9.20 4.74
C SER A 51 -0.23 9.09 5.90
N TRP A 52 0.26 7.88 6.19
CA TRP A 52 1.29 7.71 7.23
C TRP A 52 2.65 8.29 6.83
N ILE A 53 3.04 8.18 5.56
CA ILE A 53 4.27 8.81 5.05
C ILE A 53 4.17 10.33 5.11
N ARG A 54 3.00 10.90 4.80
CA ARG A 54 2.71 12.34 4.93
C ARG A 54 2.80 12.81 6.38
N ALA A 55 2.30 12.01 7.32
CA ALA A 55 2.44 12.29 8.75
C ALA A 55 3.92 12.31 9.16
N ILE A 56 4.74 11.35 8.70
CA ILE A 56 6.20 11.36 8.92
C ILE A 56 6.85 12.64 8.37
N GLN A 57 6.38 13.18 7.24
CA GLN A 57 6.87 14.46 6.71
C GLN A 57 6.38 15.70 7.49
N GLY A 58 5.53 15.53 8.51
CA GLY A 58 4.90 16.64 9.23
C GLY A 58 3.87 17.40 8.39
N LYS A 59 3.34 16.80 7.32
CA LYS A 59 2.36 17.43 6.43
C LYS A 59 0.94 17.04 6.83
N GLU A 60 -0.03 17.90 6.48
CA GLU A 60 -1.44 17.54 6.61
C GLU A 60 -1.80 16.35 5.71
N ASP A 61 -2.77 15.58 6.18
CA ASP A 61 -3.33 14.47 5.44
C ASP A 61 -4.16 14.97 4.26
N ILE A 62 -4.14 14.22 3.16
CA ILE A 62 -4.92 14.54 1.96
C ILE A 62 -5.99 13.48 1.84
N SER A 63 -7.25 13.85 2.09
CA SER A 63 -8.35 12.92 1.99
C SER A 63 -8.67 12.61 0.52
N VAL A 64 -8.17 11.47 0.04
CA VAL A 64 -8.48 10.97 -1.31
C VAL A 64 -9.80 10.21 -1.26
N GLN A 65 -10.76 10.61 -2.10
CA GLN A 65 -12.06 9.94 -2.13
C GLN A 65 -12.05 8.77 -3.13
N PHE A 66 -12.33 7.56 -2.66
CA PHE A 66 -12.38 6.38 -3.55
C PHE A 66 -13.38 6.55 -4.71
N ALA A 67 -14.42 7.36 -4.53
CA ALA A 67 -15.39 7.71 -5.59
C ALA A 67 -14.72 8.27 -6.86
N ASP A 68 -13.57 8.93 -6.72
CA ASP A 68 -12.83 9.49 -7.85
C ASP A 68 -11.97 8.45 -8.59
N TYR A 69 -11.74 7.28 -7.98
CA TYR A 69 -10.80 6.22 -8.42
C TYR A 69 -11.48 4.86 -8.69
N GLN A 70 -12.71 4.87 -9.20
CA GLN A 70 -13.51 3.65 -9.48
C GLN A 70 -13.00 2.77 -10.65
N THR A 71 -11.77 2.94 -11.12
CA THR A 71 -11.18 2.09 -12.18
C THR A 71 -9.77 1.64 -11.82
N LEU A 72 -9.38 0.45 -12.29
CA LEU A 72 -8.05 -0.12 -12.05
C LEU A 72 -6.92 0.84 -12.46
N ASN A 73 -7.05 1.47 -13.64
CA ASN A 73 -6.06 2.42 -14.14
C ASN A 73 -5.93 3.65 -13.25
N LYS A 74 -7.05 4.18 -12.72
CA LYS A 74 -7.00 5.33 -11.81
C LYS A 74 -6.30 4.98 -10.50
N VAL A 75 -6.62 3.84 -9.88
CA VAL A 75 -5.96 3.39 -8.65
C VAL A 75 -4.47 3.10 -8.91
N LYS A 76 -4.13 2.52 -10.06
CA LYS A 76 -2.73 2.30 -10.44
C LYS A 76 -1.97 3.62 -10.62
N SER A 77 -2.57 4.60 -11.30
CA SER A 77 -1.98 5.94 -11.45
C SER A 77 -1.76 6.60 -10.10
N LEU A 78 -2.74 6.51 -9.18
CA LEU A 78 -2.59 7.01 -7.81
C LEU A 78 -1.40 6.35 -7.10
N SER A 79 -1.28 5.02 -7.21
CA SER A 79 -0.15 4.27 -6.65
C SER A 79 1.19 4.81 -7.14
N ASN A 80 1.30 5.08 -8.45
CA ASN A 80 2.53 5.58 -9.05
C ASN A 80 2.82 7.02 -8.60
N THR A 81 1.81 7.89 -8.57
CA THR A 81 1.94 9.29 -8.13
C THR A 81 2.43 9.37 -6.68
N PHE A 82 1.86 8.59 -5.77
CA PHE A 82 2.28 8.62 -4.37
C PHE A 82 3.64 7.97 -4.15
N ARG A 83 3.96 6.92 -4.90
CA ARG A 83 5.24 6.21 -4.77
C ARG A 83 6.45 7.12 -4.98
N SER A 84 6.40 8.07 -5.91
CA SER A 84 7.51 9.01 -6.11
C SER A 84 7.81 9.85 -4.87
N GLU A 85 6.77 10.39 -4.21
CA GLU A 85 6.96 11.18 -2.99
C GLU A 85 7.39 10.29 -1.81
N ILE A 86 6.90 9.05 -1.74
CA ILE A 86 7.29 8.10 -0.70
C ILE A 86 8.78 7.75 -0.80
N ILE A 87 9.30 7.55 -2.01
CA ILE A 87 10.72 7.26 -2.24
C ILE A 87 11.59 8.36 -1.64
N ASP A 88 11.29 9.63 -1.93
CA ASP A 88 12.04 10.77 -1.39
C ASP A 88 12.09 10.76 0.15
N VAL A 89 10.98 10.41 0.80
CA VAL A 89 10.92 10.31 2.28
C VAL A 89 11.77 9.18 2.81
N LEU A 90 11.67 8.00 2.18
CA LEU A 90 12.39 6.81 2.61
C LEU A 90 13.90 6.95 2.41
N GLU A 91 14.34 7.62 1.33
CA GLU A 91 15.76 7.87 1.05
C GLU A 91 16.36 8.93 1.98
N THR A 92 15.68 10.07 2.13
CA THR A 92 16.18 11.23 2.89
C THR A 92 16.38 10.93 4.38
N HIS A 93 15.69 9.93 4.93
CA HIS A 93 15.63 9.68 6.35
C HIS A 93 16.07 8.25 6.73
N SER A 94 16.90 7.60 5.92
CA SER A 94 17.21 6.16 6.07
C SER A 94 17.95 5.78 7.36
N ASP A 95 18.75 6.68 7.96
CA ASP A 95 19.72 6.26 8.99
C ASP A 95 19.70 7.02 10.33
N GLN A 96 18.94 8.11 10.53
CA GLN A 96 19.26 9.02 11.65
C GLN A 96 18.25 9.14 12.81
N ILE A 97 16.95 8.81 12.69
CA ILE A 97 16.03 8.99 13.83
C ILE A 97 14.88 7.97 13.81
N LYS A 98 15.12 6.75 14.31
CA LYS A 98 14.07 5.73 14.48
C LYS A 98 13.04 6.15 15.54
N ASP A 99 13.51 6.80 16.59
CA ASP A 99 12.73 7.25 17.74
C ASP A 99 12.11 8.65 17.55
N GLU A 100 12.08 9.15 16.31
CA GLU A 100 11.45 10.43 15.98
C GLU A 100 9.95 10.33 16.27
N LEU A 101 9.44 11.23 17.11
CA LEU A 101 8.03 11.30 17.42
C LEU A 101 7.28 12.02 16.30
N VAL A 102 6.29 11.34 15.75
CA VAL A 102 5.43 11.80 14.67
C VAL A 102 4.03 12.05 15.22
N SER A 103 3.52 13.25 15.03
CA SER A 103 2.12 13.59 15.30
C SER A 103 1.26 13.26 14.08
N VAL A 104 0.09 12.67 14.30
CA VAL A 104 -0.84 12.37 13.21
C VAL A 104 -2.04 13.34 13.18
N PRO A 105 -2.45 13.84 12.01
CA PRO A 105 -3.55 14.81 11.91
C PRO A 105 -4.90 14.32 12.46
N TRP A 106 -5.16 13.01 12.36
CA TRP A 106 -6.42 12.38 12.79
C TRP A 106 -6.47 12.04 14.29
N GLU A 107 -5.35 12.08 15.01
CA GLU A 107 -5.28 11.75 16.43
C GLU A 107 -4.24 12.63 17.14
N LYS A 108 -4.58 13.91 17.33
CA LYS A 108 -3.65 14.95 17.81
C LYS A 108 -3.07 14.72 19.21
N SER A 109 -3.66 13.83 20.01
CA SER A 109 -3.22 13.53 21.38
C SER A 109 -2.22 12.38 21.48
N VAL A 110 -1.91 11.71 20.38
CA VAL A 110 -1.01 10.55 20.36
C VAL A 110 0.17 10.84 19.42
N LEU A 111 1.35 10.47 19.88
CA LEU A 111 2.57 10.49 19.08
C LEU A 111 3.01 9.04 18.88
N TYR A 112 3.50 8.75 17.68
CA TYR A 112 4.07 7.45 17.34
C TYR A 112 5.52 7.63 16.94
N THR A 113 6.36 6.65 17.22
CA THR A 113 7.71 6.66 16.64
C THR A 113 7.62 6.38 15.15
N ARG A 114 8.56 6.94 14.39
CA ARG A 114 8.68 6.62 12.97
C ARG A 114 8.89 5.12 12.73
N ASP A 115 9.61 4.43 13.61
CA ASP A 115 9.79 2.98 13.52
C ASP A 115 8.47 2.22 13.64
N GLU A 116 7.60 2.57 14.61
CA GLU A 116 6.26 1.98 14.74
C GLU A 116 5.41 2.19 13.49
N ILE A 117 5.43 3.41 12.94
CA ILE A 117 4.68 3.75 11.73
C ILE A 117 5.16 2.90 10.54
N LEU A 118 6.47 2.79 10.32
CA LEU A 118 7.01 2.02 9.19
C LEU A 118 6.68 0.53 9.32
N HIS A 119 6.75 -0.05 10.54
CA HIS A 119 6.30 -1.42 10.78
C HIS A 119 4.80 -1.59 10.52
N HIS A 120 3.98 -0.61 10.95
CA HIS A 120 2.55 -0.61 10.70
C HIS A 120 2.23 -0.61 9.20
N ILE A 121 2.83 0.29 8.42
CA ILE A 121 2.64 0.36 6.96
C ILE A 121 2.98 -0.99 6.31
N ILE A 122 4.14 -1.56 6.65
CA ILE A 122 4.59 -2.84 6.09
C ILE A 122 3.59 -3.96 6.38
N ALA A 123 3.18 -4.09 7.64
CA ALA A 123 2.25 -5.14 8.06
C ALA A 123 0.85 -4.95 7.46
N HIS A 124 0.38 -3.71 7.33
CA HIS A 124 -0.93 -3.35 6.79
C HIS A 124 -1.08 -3.82 5.34
N GLU A 125 -0.10 -3.53 4.47
CA GLU A 125 -0.14 -3.96 3.08
C GLU A 125 -0.09 -5.50 2.96
N ILE A 126 0.83 -6.15 3.68
CA ILE A 126 0.94 -7.63 3.67
C ILE A 126 -0.37 -8.28 4.11
N HIS A 127 -0.99 -7.75 5.17
CA HIS A 127 -2.28 -8.21 5.68
C HIS A 127 -3.38 -8.15 4.61
N HIS A 128 -3.54 -7.01 3.95
CA HIS A 128 -4.57 -6.83 2.94
C HIS A 128 -4.29 -7.58 1.65
N ILE A 129 -3.04 -7.70 1.22
CA ILE A 129 -2.65 -8.56 0.10
C ILE A 129 -2.96 -10.03 0.40
N GLY A 130 -2.80 -10.48 1.66
CA GLY A 130 -3.24 -11.80 2.10
C GLY A 130 -4.73 -12.04 1.85
N GLN A 131 -5.58 -11.06 2.09
CA GLN A 131 -7.03 -11.14 1.83
C GLN A 131 -7.32 -11.32 0.34
N LEU A 132 -6.63 -10.59 -0.54
CA LEU A 132 -6.77 -10.73 -2.00
C LEU A 132 -6.45 -12.16 -2.47
N SER A 133 -5.49 -12.83 -1.82
CA SER A 133 -5.11 -14.20 -2.18
C SER A 133 -6.25 -15.21 -1.96
N VAL A 134 -7.09 -14.99 -0.94
CA VAL A 134 -8.28 -15.81 -0.67
C VAL A 134 -9.33 -15.57 -1.74
N TRP A 135 -9.65 -14.31 -2.04
CA TRP A 135 -10.63 -13.96 -3.07
C TRP A 135 -10.22 -14.40 -4.47
N ALA A 136 -8.92 -14.42 -4.78
CA ALA A 136 -8.41 -14.98 -6.03
C ALA A 136 -8.77 -16.47 -6.16
N ARG A 137 -8.62 -17.25 -5.07
CA ARG A 137 -9.01 -18.67 -5.05
C ARG A 137 -10.52 -18.88 -5.15
N GLU A 138 -11.31 -18.02 -4.52
CA GLU A 138 -12.78 -18.02 -4.68
C GLU A 138 -13.20 -17.77 -6.13
N LEU A 139 -12.47 -16.91 -6.83
CA LEU A 139 -12.63 -16.65 -8.27
C LEU A 139 -12.07 -17.77 -9.16
N LYS A 140 -11.50 -18.85 -8.58
CA LYS A 140 -10.85 -19.96 -9.29
C LYS A 140 -9.66 -19.52 -10.14
N VAL A 141 -9.00 -18.43 -9.74
CA VAL A 141 -7.79 -17.90 -10.37
C VAL A 141 -6.60 -18.09 -9.43
N SER A 142 -5.42 -18.36 -9.98
CA SER A 142 -4.21 -18.45 -9.16
C SER A 142 -3.82 -17.06 -8.62
N PRO A 143 -3.53 -16.92 -7.32
CA PRO A 143 -3.09 -15.65 -6.73
C PRO A 143 -1.65 -15.33 -7.13
N VAL A 144 -1.28 -14.06 -6.98
CA VAL A 144 0.12 -13.63 -7.05
C VAL A 144 0.91 -14.26 -5.89
N SER A 145 2.16 -14.66 -6.15
CA SER A 145 3.05 -15.21 -5.11
C SER A 145 3.36 -14.16 -4.04
N ALA A 146 3.14 -14.53 -2.77
CA ALA A 146 3.55 -13.74 -1.61
C ALA A 146 4.96 -14.13 -1.10
N SER A 147 5.74 -14.89 -1.87
CA SER A 147 7.09 -15.26 -1.44
C SER A 147 8.03 -14.05 -1.49
N PHE A 148 8.63 -13.76 -0.35
CA PHE A 148 9.81 -12.89 -0.27
C PHE A 148 11.07 -13.62 -0.73
N ILE A 149 11.23 -14.88 -0.31
CA ILE A 149 12.37 -15.72 -0.69
C ILE A 149 12.32 -16.04 -2.19
N GLY A 150 13.48 -15.97 -2.84
CA GLY A 150 13.60 -16.26 -4.28
C GLY A 150 13.12 -15.13 -5.19
N ARG A 151 12.85 -13.95 -4.64
CA ARG A 151 12.45 -12.75 -5.39
C ARG A 151 13.64 -11.80 -5.54
N THR A 152 13.95 -11.44 -6.78
CA THR A 152 14.88 -10.33 -7.06
C THR A 152 14.16 -9.01 -6.83
N LEU A 153 14.52 -8.34 -5.73
CA LEU A 153 13.92 -7.06 -5.36
C LEU A 153 14.48 -5.92 -6.22
N LYS A 154 13.58 -5.14 -6.81
CA LYS A 154 13.91 -3.90 -7.49
C LYS A 154 14.23 -2.83 -6.42
N PRO A 155 15.43 -2.24 -6.41
CA PRO A 155 15.78 -1.20 -5.43
C PRO A 155 14.86 0.03 -5.55
N ILE A 156 14.59 0.73 -4.44
CA ILE A 156 13.65 1.87 -4.44
C ILE A 156 14.09 2.98 -5.40
N HIS A 157 15.39 3.28 -5.47
CA HIS A 157 15.97 4.27 -6.38
C HIS A 157 15.83 3.93 -7.87
N SER A 158 15.31 2.74 -8.20
CA SER A 158 15.07 2.31 -9.59
C SER A 158 13.62 2.52 -10.03
N TYR A 159 12.74 2.96 -9.12
CA TYR A 159 11.31 3.17 -9.39
C TYR A 159 11.01 4.51 -10.06
#